data_AF-A0A1J9R9D1-F1
#
_entry.id   AF-A0A1J9R9D1-F1
#
_cell.length_a   1.000
_cell.length_b   1.000
_cell.length_c   1.000
_cell.angle_alpha   90.00
_cell.angle_beta   90.00
_cell.angle_gamma   90.00
#
_symmetry.space_group_name_H-M   'P 1'
#
loop_
_entity.id
_entity.type
_entity.pdbx_description
1 polymer ?
#
loop_
_entity_poly.entity_id
_entity_poly.type
_entity_poly.pdbx_seq_one_letter_code
_entity_poly.pdbx_strand_id
1 'polypeptide(L)'
;MSTFRSSQMQFRPFLFMGHLHTDGVQMSERITTLFVRRCVYFAFFGKPSPRSSNELHSEPPADEPLFVPEDTPMEETRPSAERAEQERLCIESEERAAVELAAEQERLRREAEVRATAELAEQDRQRREAEDRAAAEQARLQREAEREAEELAEQERIHGEMEERAEEEQAKHMERLRSQQEPCAAEDYPEEVDRERVARAAQNKHPEQDVSAPMENASKRVTQLDLRSLLGQRP
;
A
#
# COMPACT_ATOMS: atom_id res chain seq x y z
N MET A 1 -54.66 19.50 -49.11
CA MET A 1 -54.25 19.39 -47.69
C MET A 1 -53.28 20.52 -47.41
N SER A 2 -53.52 21.21 -46.29
CA SER A 2 -53.04 22.55 -45.95
C SER A 2 -51.52 22.74 -45.81
N THR A 3 -51.14 23.97 -46.12
CA THR A 3 -49.96 24.78 -45.79
C THR A 3 -49.60 24.85 -44.29
N PHE A 4 -48.30 24.97 -43.95
CA PHE A 4 -47.65 26.02 -43.12
C PHE A 4 -46.22 25.56 -42.75
N ARG A 5 -45.16 26.13 -43.35
CA ARG A 5 -44.36 27.26 -42.83
C ARG A 5 -44.00 27.18 -41.33
N SER A 6 -42.70 27.02 -41.10
CA SER A 6 -41.89 27.89 -40.24
C SER A 6 -42.21 27.93 -38.74
N SER A 7 -41.57 27.03 -37.99
CA SER A 7 -41.26 27.24 -36.56
C SER A 7 -39.88 26.65 -36.22
N GLN A 8 -38.88 27.00 -37.02
CA GLN A 8 -37.47 26.91 -36.63
C GLN A 8 -37.18 28.21 -35.85
N MET A 9 -36.58 28.09 -34.67
CA MET A 9 -36.30 29.15 -33.68
C MET A 9 -37.47 29.44 -32.71
N GLN A 10 -37.29 29.03 -31.44
CA GLN A 10 -37.71 29.72 -30.19
C GLN A 10 -38.09 28.81 -29.00
N PHE A 11 -37.43 27.65 -28.81
CA PHE A 11 -37.33 27.07 -27.46
C PHE A 11 -35.87 26.91 -27.05
N ARG A 12 -35.34 28.07 -26.65
CA ARG A 12 -34.46 28.34 -25.50
C ARG A 12 -33.14 27.55 -25.34
N PRO A 13 -32.04 28.28 -25.09
CA PRO A 13 -30.72 27.71 -24.82
C PRO A 13 -30.64 27.28 -23.36
N PHE A 14 -31.11 26.08 -23.04
CA PHE A 14 -30.72 25.41 -21.80
C PHE A 14 -30.34 23.97 -22.09
N LEU A 15 -29.39 23.81 -23.02
CA LEU A 15 -28.40 22.74 -22.95
C LEU A 15 -27.50 22.99 -21.72
N PHE A 16 -28.08 22.92 -20.52
CA PHE A 16 -27.37 22.81 -19.26
C PHE A 16 -27.74 21.49 -18.56
N MET A 17 -27.85 20.41 -19.34
CA MET A 17 -27.54 19.07 -18.83
C MET A 17 -26.03 18.82 -18.73
N GLY A 18 -25.19 19.83 -18.93
CA GLY A 18 -23.73 19.73 -18.84
C GLY A 18 -23.15 19.92 -17.43
N HIS A 19 -23.95 20.26 -16.42
CA HIS A 19 -23.41 20.66 -15.09
C HIS A 19 -24.04 19.90 -13.91
N LEU A 20 -24.77 18.81 -14.15
CA LEU A 20 -25.21 17.90 -13.08
C LEU A 20 -24.08 16.94 -12.60
N HIS A 21 -22.89 17.04 -13.19
CA HIS A 21 -21.74 16.17 -12.92
C HIS A 21 -20.45 16.95 -12.58
N THR A 22 -20.48 18.27 -12.51
CA THR A 22 -19.36 19.09 -12.04
C THR A 22 -19.46 19.32 -10.54
N ASP A 23 -19.58 18.24 -9.79
CA ASP A 23 -18.89 18.09 -8.52
C ASP A 23 -18.50 16.62 -8.41
N GLY A 24 -17.22 16.39 -8.62
CA GLY A 24 -16.66 15.14 -9.12
C GLY A 24 -16.96 13.92 -8.27
N VAL A 25 -17.75 13.01 -8.82
CA VAL A 25 -17.50 11.57 -8.69
C VAL A 25 -17.95 10.92 -9.99
N GLN A 26 -17.00 10.35 -10.73
CA GLN A 26 -17.26 9.42 -11.82
C GLN A 26 -18.18 8.30 -11.30
N MET A 27 -19.48 8.38 -11.58
CA MET A 27 -20.40 7.26 -11.34
C MET A 27 -20.31 6.28 -12.51
N SER A 28 -19.17 5.59 -12.60
CA SER A 28 -19.06 4.38 -13.40
C SER A 28 -19.86 3.26 -12.73
N GLU A 29 -21.01 2.94 -13.31
CA GLU A 29 -21.62 1.61 -13.43
C GLU A 29 -21.99 0.77 -12.20
N ARG A 30 -21.81 1.23 -10.95
CA ARG A 30 -22.32 0.49 -9.78
C ARG A 30 -23.34 1.31 -9.02
N ILE A 31 -24.60 0.85 -9.02
CA ILE A 31 -25.62 1.31 -8.10
C ILE A 31 -25.13 0.96 -6.69
N THR A 32 -24.53 1.94 -6.02
CA THR A 32 -24.04 1.76 -4.65
C THR A 32 -25.21 1.86 -3.66
N THR A 33 -25.08 1.19 -2.52
CA THR A 33 -26.06 1.29 -1.42
C THR A 33 -26.27 2.73 -0.96
N LEU A 34 -25.26 3.59 -1.11
CA LEU A 34 -25.34 5.03 -0.84
C LEU A 34 -26.26 5.77 -1.82
N PHE A 35 -26.22 5.42 -3.12
CA PHE A 35 -27.14 5.98 -4.11
C PHE A 35 -28.60 5.64 -3.77
N VAL A 36 -28.88 4.37 -3.47
CA VAL A 36 -30.23 3.92 -3.07
C VAL A 36 -30.68 4.63 -1.80
N ARG A 37 -29.80 4.73 -0.79
CA ARG A 37 -30.11 5.42 0.48
C ARG A 37 -30.42 6.89 0.27
N ARG A 38 -29.71 7.56 -0.65
CA ARG A 38 -29.96 8.97 -1.00
C ARG A 38 -31.27 9.16 -1.78
N CYS A 39 -31.61 8.25 -2.69
CA CYS A 39 -32.90 8.24 -3.38
C CYS A 39 -34.08 8.04 -2.41
N VAL A 40 -33.98 7.05 -1.52
CA VAL A 40 -34.98 6.79 -0.48
C VAL A 40 -35.12 8.01 0.44
N TYR A 41 -34.01 8.56 0.91
CA TYR A 41 -34.02 9.76 1.74
C TYR A 41 -34.76 10.92 1.06
N PHE A 42 -34.51 11.19 -0.23
CA PHE A 42 -35.21 12.26 -0.94
C PHE A 42 -36.68 11.95 -1.24
N ALA A 43 -37.08 10.67 -1.37
CA ALA A 43 -38.47 10.31 -1.56
C ALA A 43 -39.33 10.58 -0.30
N PHE A 44 -38.75 10.41 0.89
CA PHE A 44 -39.45 10.59 2.16
C PHE A 44 -39.27 11.98 2.78
N PHE A 45 -38.08 12.57 2.65
CA PHE A 45 -37.72 13.83 3.31
C PHE A 45 -37.64 15.01 2.35
N GLY A 46 -37.86 14.79 1.05
CA GLY A 46 -37.69 15.82 0.03
C GLY A 46 -36.22 16.14 -0.23
N LYS A 47 -35.96 16.91 -1.29
CA LYS A 47 -34.61 17.44 -1.54
C LYS A 47 -34.41 18.63 -0.60
N PRO A 48 -33.31 18.70 0.17
CA PRO A 48 -32.96 19.95 0.85
C PRO A 48 -32.82 21.01 -0.24
N SER A 49 -33.70 22.01 -0.20
CA SER A 49 -33.68 23.10 -1.17
C SER A 49 -32.27 23.68 -1.14
N PRO A 50 -31.53 23.66 -2.27
CA PRO A 50 -30.25 24.35 -2.32
C PRO A 50 -30.59 25.81 -2.07
N ARG A 51 -30.29 26.31 -0.86
CA ARG A 51 -30.35 27.72 -0.53
C ARG A 51 -29.38 28.42 -1.47
N SER A 52 -29.87 28.81 -2.64
CA SER A 52 -29.19 29.71 -3.54
C SER A 52 -29.00 31.01 -2.78
N SER A 53 -27.76 31.24 -2.36
CA SER A 53 -27.30 32.56 -1.96
C SER A 53 -27.53 33.50 -3.12
N ASN A 54 -28.54 34.38 -3.02
CA ASN A 54 -28.58 35.77 -3.48
C ASN A 54 -30.02 36.32 -3.35
N GLU A 55 -30.16 37.44 -2.64
CA GLU A 55 -31.31 38.37 -2.47
C GLU A 55 -31.40 38.72 -0.96
N LEU A 56 -30.63 39.70 -0.46
CA LEU A 56 -30.94 41.15 -0.49
C LEU A 56 -32.44 41.46 -0.42
N HIS A 57 -32.86 41.95 0.75
CA HIS A 57 -34.06 42.74 1.03
C HIS A 57 -35.42 42.18 0.62
N SER A 58 -36.12 41.57 1.58
CA SER A 58 -37.58 41.62 1.75
C SER A 58 -37.82 41.28 3.22
N GLU A 59 -37.87 42.27 4.10
CA GLU A 59 -39.11 42.88 4.62
C GLU A 59 -40.09 41.79 5.13
N PRO A 60 -40.34 41.69 6.45
CA PRO A 60 -41.27 40.71 6.99
C PRO A 60 -42.71 41.10 6.64
N PRO A 61 -43.60 40.13 6.33
CA PRO A 61 -45.01 40.43 6.17
C PRO A 61 -45.60 40.84 7.53
N ALA A 62 -46.10 42.07 7.57
CA ALA A 62 -46.95 42.57 8.63
C ALA A 62 -48.30 41.84 8.57
N ASP A 63 -48.42 40.75 9.33
CA ASP A 63 -49.72 40.22 9.75
C ASP A 63 -49.81 40.43 11.27
N GLU A 64 -50.20 41.64 11.66
CA GLU A 64 -50.68 41.95 13.00
C GLU A 64 -52.05 41.27 13.20
N PRO A 65 -52.22 40.35 14.16
CA PRO A 65 -53.54 40.05 14.64
C PRO A 65 -54.03 41.26 15.44
N LEU A 66 -55.03 41.95 14.89
CA LEU A 66 -55.79 43.02 15.52
C LEU A 66 -56.59 42.50 16.72
N PHE A 67 -55.92 42.06 17.79
CA PHE A 67 -56.52 41.96 19.11
C PHE A 67 -56.20 43.24 19.85
N VAL A 68 -57.18 44.13 19.86
CA VAL A 68 -57.24 45.27 20.79
C VAL A 68 -57.46 44.68 22.18
N PRO A 69 -56.51 44.77 23.14
CA PRO A 69 -56.83 44.64 24.54
C PRO A 69 -57.46 45.96 24.95
N GLU A 70 -58.77 45.97 25.17
CA GLU A 70 -59.45 47.09 25.84
C GLU A 70 -58.80 47.33 27.21
N ASP A 71 -58.42 48.58 27.45
CA ASP A 71 -57.87 49.06 28.71
C ASP A 71 -58.84 48.83 29.89
N THR A 72 -58.45 47.97 30.83
CA THR A 72 -58.89 48.05 32.23
C THR A 72 -57.68 48.42 33.11
N PRO A 73 -57.56 49.68 33.56
CA PRO A 73 -56.56 50.06 34.55
C PRO A 73 -57.19 50.05 35.95
N MET A 74 -57.07 48.94 36.67
CA MET A 74 -57.23 48.95 38.14
C MET A 74 -56.62 47.71 38.78
N GLU A 75 -56.06 47.90 39.98
CA GLU A 75 -55.18 47.03 40.80
C GLU A 75 -53.70 47.06 40.36
N GLU A 76 -52.87 47.99 40.83
CA GLU A 76 -52.40 48.22 42.22
C GLU A 76 -51.57 47.04 42.79
N THR A 77 -50.24 47.17 42.68
CA THR A 77 -49.19 46.47 43.47
C THR A 77 -49.18 44.94 43.40
N ARG A 78 -48.33 44.27 42.60
CA ARG A 78 -46.92 43.92 42.93
C ARG A 78 -46.17 43.28 41.73
N PRO A 79 -45.57 44.06 40.80
CA PRO A 79 -44.75 43.49 39.71
C PRO A 79 -43.31 43.12 40.15
N SER A 80 -42.92 43.43 41.39
CA SER A 80 -41.54 43.25 41.87
C SER A 80 -41.21 41.83 42.32
N ALA A 81 -42.21 41.04 42.75
CA ALA A 81 -41.98 39.67 43.22
C ALA A 81 -41.92 38.68 42.06
N GLU A 82 -42.83 38.77 41.09
CA GLU A 82 -42.85 37.90 39.91
C GLU A 82 -41.62 38.06 39.02
N ARG A 83 -41.11 39.29 38.83
CA ARG A 83 -39.85 39.53 38.12
C ARG A 83 -38.65 38.89 38.81
N ALA A 84 -38.60 38.94 40.15
CA ALA A 84 -37.51 38.33 40.91
C ALA A 84 -37.58 36.78 40.87
N GLU A 85 -38.77 36.19 40.84
CA GLU A 85 -38.92 34.74 40.64
C GLU A 85 -38.58 34.32 39.21
N GLN A 86 -38.94 35.12 38.21
CA GLN A 86 -38.60 34.87 36.82
C GLN A 86 -37.09 34.97 36.56
N GLU A 87 -36.40 35.94 37.19
CA GLU A 87 -34.94 36.07 37.13
C GLU A 87 -34.24 34.87 37.79
N ARG A 88 -34.76 34.39 38.93
CA ARG A 88 -34.26 33.17 39.58
C ARG A 88 -34.41 31.93 38.71
N LEU A 89 -35.55 31.75 38.05
CA LEU A 89 -35.77 30.64 37.12
C LEU A 89 -34.85 30.73 35.89
N CYS A 90 -34.59 31.93 35.39
CA CYS A 90 -33.67 32.14 34.26
C CYS A 90 -32.25 31.71 34.65
N ILE A 91 -31.76 32.17 35.81
CA ILE A 91 -30.43 31.81 36.33
C ILE A 91 -30.33 30.30 36.56
N GLU A 92 -31.33 29.67 37.18
CA GLU A 92 -31.34 28.21 37.38
C GLU A 92 -31.36 27.44 36.06
N SER A 93 -32.08 27.94 35.05
CA SER A 93 -32.12 27.32 33.72
C SER A 93 -30.78 27.43 32.98
N GLU A 94 -30.10 28.57 33.10
CA GLU A 94 -28.77 28.80 32.51
C GLU A 94 -27.72 27.93 33.19
N GLU A 95 -27.78 27.79 34.52
CA GLU A 95 -26.89 26.91 35.28
C GLU A 95 -27.06 25.44 34.85
N ARG A 96 -28.30 24.97 34.70
CA ARG A 96 -28.59 23.62 34.20
C ARG A 96 -28.07 23.43 32.77
N ALA A 97 -28.27 24.40 31.90
CA ALA A 97 -27.77 24.35 30.52
C ALA A 97 -26.23 24.32 30.47
N ALA A 98 -25.55 25.06 31.34
CA ALA A 98 -24.09 25.06 31.44
C ALA A 98 -23.55 23.70 31.91
N VAL A 99 -24.21 23.07 32.88
CA VAL A 99 -23.86 21.72 33.37
C VAL A 99 -24.06 20.67 32.27
N GLU A 100 -25.17 20.74 31.53
CA GLU A 100 -25.46 19.83 30.42
C GLU A 100 -24.41 19.97 29.31
N LEU A 101 -24.07 21.20 28.92
CA LEU A 101 -23.03 21.48 27.92
C LEU A 101 -21.67 20.92 28.36
N ALA A 102 -21.30 21.09 29.64
CA ALA A 102 -20.05 20.55 30.17
C ALA A 102 -20.02 19.02 30.12
N ALA A 103 -21.12 18.36 30.48
CA ALA A 103 -21.24 16.90 30.40
C ALA A 103 -21.19 16.38 28.96
N GLU A 104 -21.81 17.10 28.02
CA GLU A 104 -21.73 16.76 26.60
C GLU A 104 -20.30 16.91 26.07
N GLN A 105 -19.61 17.98 26.45
CA GLN A 105 -18.22 18.19 26.06
C GLN A 105 -17.29 17.10 26.60
N GLU A 106 -17.51 16.66 27.85
CA GLU A 106 -16.79 15.55 28.44
C GLU A 106 -17.06 14.22 27.70
N ARG A 107 -18.32 13.95 27.34
CA ARG A 107 -18.68 12.80 26.51
C ARG A 107 -17.95 12.81 25.16
N LEU A 108 -17.94 13.95 24.47
CA LEU A 108 -17.25 14.09 23.19
C LEU A 108 -15.75 13.86 23.32
N ARG A 109 -15.11 14.36 24.40
CA ARG A 109 -13.69 14.12 24.67
C ARG A 109 -13.40 12.64 24.89
N ARG A 110 -14.21 11.95 25.71
CA ARG A 110 -14.06 10.50 25.93
C ARG A 110 -14.27 9.71 24.65
N GLU A 111 -15.27 10.06 23.85
CA GLU A 111 -15.51 9.40 22.57
C GLU A 111 -14.34 9.60 21.60
N ALA A 112 -13.78 10.82 21.54
CA ALA A 112 -12.60 11.11 20.73
C ALA A 112 -11.37 10.30 21.18
N GLU A 113 -11.16 10.16 22.50
CA GLU A 113 -10.07 9.34 23.05
C GLU A 113 -10.25 7.85 22.73
N VAL A 114 -11.46 7.33 22.87
CA VAL A 114 -11.78 5.94 22.47
C VAL A 114 -11.56 5.72 20.98
N ARG A 115 -11.94 6.68 20.13
CA ARG A 115 -11.68 6.59 18.69
C ARG A 115 -10.19 6.63 18.37
N ALA A 116 -9.44 7.54 18.98
CA ALA A 116 -8.00 7.65 18.75
C ALA A 116 -7.25 6.37 19.17
N THR A 117 -7.63 5.77 20.30
CA THR A 117 -7.04 4.50 20.76
C THR A 117 -7.44 3.32 19.86
N ALA A 118 -8.68 3.27 19.38
CA ALA A 118 -9.12 2.26 18.44
C ALA A 118 -8.39 2.37 17.08
N GLU A 119 -8.25 3.59 16.55
CA GLU A 119 -7.50 3.85 15.31
C GLU A 119 -6.03 3.42 15.43
N LEU A 120 -5.38 3.72 16.56
CA LEU A 120 -4.01 3.27 16.81
C LEU A 120 -3.89 1.75 16.85
N ALA A 121 -4.85 1.07 17.49
CA ALA A 121 -4.89 -0.39 17.55
C ALA A 121 -5.12 -1.02 16.17
N GLU A 122 -5.99 -0.42 15.34
CA GLU A 122 -6.18 -0.84 13.95
C GLU A 122 -4.91 -0.64 13.11
N GLN A 123 -4.22 0.48 13.29
CA GLN A 123 -2.96 0.75 12.59
C GLN A 123 -1.88 -0.27 12.97
N ASP A 124 -1.73 -0.60 14.25
CA ASP A 124 -0.77 -1.60 14.70
C ASP A 124 -1.11 -2.99 14.13
N ARG A 125 -2.39 -3.34 14.09
CA ARG A 125 -2.86 -4.58 13.45
C ARG A 125 -2.51 -4.62 11.96
N GLN A 126 -2.78 -3.54 11.21
CA GLN A 126 -2.45 -3.44 9.79
C GLN A 126 -0.94 -3.55 9.56
N ARG A 127 -0.13 -2.92 10.42
CA ARG A 127 1.33 -2.99 10.35
C ARG A 127 1.82 -4.42 10.56
N ARG A 128 1.36 -5.12 11.59
CA ARG A 128 1.73 -6.53 11.83
C ARG A 128 1.33 -7.42 10.66
N GLU A 129 0.12 -7.24 10.14
CA GLU A 129 -0.33 -8.00 8.98
C GLU A 129 0.53 -7.74 7.74
N ALA A 130 0.96 -6.49 7.52
CA ALA A 130 1.89 -6.16 6.44
C ALA A 130 3.28 -6.79 6.64
N GLU A 131 3.79 -6.78 7.87
CA GLU A 131 5.06 -7.43 8.23
C GLU A 131 4.99 -8.94 8.04
N ASP A 132 3.90 -9.59 8.47
CA ASP A 132 3.67 -11.03 8.28
C ASP A 132 3.58 -11.40 6.80
N ARG A 133 2.90 -10.59 5.99
CA ARG A 133 2.83 -10.79 4.53
C ARG A 133 4.20 -10.65 3.88
N ALA A 134 4.97 -9.63 4.26
CA ALA A 134 6.32 -9.43 3.75
C ALA A 134 7.26 -10.59 4.13
N ALA A 135 7.17 -11.08 5.38
CA ALA A 135 7.93 -12.23 5.83
C ALA A 135 7.54 -13.52 5.06
N ALA A 136 6.25 -13.73 4.82
CA ALA A 136 5.77 -14.87 4.04
C ALA A 136 6.25 -14.83 2.57
N GLU A 137 6.27 -13.64 1.96
CA GLU A 137 6.81 -13.45 0.62
C GLU A 137 8.31 -13.72 0.56
N GLN A 138 9.08 -13.21 1.52
CA GLN A 138 10.51 -13.50 1.62
C GLN A 138 10.78 -15.00 1.80
N ALA A 139 10.02 -15.69 2.64
CA ALA A 139 10.14 -17.13 2.81
C ALA A 139 9.81 -17.90 1.51
N ARG A 140 8.87 -17.39 0.70
CA ARG A 140 8.57 -17.97 -0.62
C ARG A 140 9.74 -17.79 -1.58
N LEU A 141 10.29 -16.58 -1.66
CA LEU A 141 11.44 -16.28 -2.51
C LEU A 141 12.68 -17.09 -2.12
N GLN A 142 12.92 -17.29 -0.82
CA GLN A 142 14.03 -18.13 -0.35
C GLN A 142 13.88 -19.59 -0.79
N ARG A 143 12.67 -20.15 -0.67
CA ARG A 143 12.40 -21.53 -1.13
C ARG A 143 12.52 -21.66 -2.64
N GLU A 144 12.14 -20.64 -3.39
CA GLU A 144 12.29 -20.61 -4.85
C GLU A 144 13.76 -20.58 -5.24
N ALA A 145 14.56 -19.69 -4.63
CA ALA A 145 15.99 -19.63 -4.84
C ALA A 145 16.73 -20.93 -4.44
N GLU A 146 16.29 -21.59 -3.37
CA GLU A 146 16.83 -22.90 -2.96
C GLU A 146 16.54 -23.98 -4.00
N ARG A 147 15.31 -24.01 -4.54
CA ARG A 147 14.94 -24.95 -5.61
C ARG A 147 15.74 -24.71 -6.89
N GLU A 148 15.91 -23.44 -7.28
CA GLU A 148 16.73 -23.09 -8.44
C GLU A 148 18.19 -23.51 -8.25
N ALA A 149 18.74 -23.33 -7.03
CA ALA A 149 20.09 -23.79 -6.70
C ALA A 149 20.22 -25.31 -6.75
N GLU A 150 19.21 -26.05 -6.26
CA GLU A 150 19.16 -27.51 -6.34
C GLU A 150 19.08 -27.99 -7.79
N GLU A 151 18.25 -27.35 -8.63
CA GLU A 151 18.14 -27.68 -10.05
C GLU A 151 19.47 -27.46 -10.79
N LEU A 152 20.16 -26.35 -10.53
CA LEU A 152 21.48 -26.09 -11.10
C LEU A 152 22.52 -27.13 -10.66
N ALA A 153 22.52 -27.51 -9.38
CA ALA A 153 23.41 -28.55 -8.87
C ALA A 153 23.11 -29.92 -9.51
N GLU A 154 21.84 -30.25 -9.77
CA GLU A 154 21.48 -31.46 -10.49
C GLU A 154 21.91 -31.42 -11.96
N GLN A 155 21.74 -30.30 -12.64
CA GLN A 155 22.22 -30.12 -14.01
C GLN A 155 23.74 -30.28 -14.11
N GLU A 156 24.49 -29.71 -13.17
CA GLU A 156 25.95 -29.88 -13.09
C GLU A 156 26.33 -31.35 -12.88
N ARG A 157 25.64 -32.06 -11.98
CA ARG A 157 25.87 -33.50 -11.77
C ARG A 157 25.64 -34.29 -13.05
N ILE A 158 24.53 -34.04 -13.75
CA ILE A 158 24.21 -34.73 -15.02
C ILE A 158 25.27 -34.42 -16.08
N HIS A 159 25.70 -33.16 -16.18
CA HIS A 159 26.76 -32.77 -17.12
C HIS A 159 28.07 -33.49 -16.82
N GLY A 160 28.49 -33.53 -15.55
CA GLY A 160 29.69 -34.25 -15.12
C GLY A 160 29.62 -35.75 -15.41
N GLU A 161 28.47 -36.39 -15.18
CA GLU A 161 28.27 -37.81 -15.53
C GLU A 161 28.35 -38.06 -17.05
N MET A 162 27.84 -37.14 -17.87
CA MET A 162 27.96 -37.26 -19.33
C MET A 162 29.41 -37.10 -19.80
N GLU A 163 30.15 -36.16 -19.21
CA GLU A 163 31.56 -35.93 -19.50
C GLU A 163 32.41 -37.13 -19.10
N GLU A 164 32.22 -37.68 -17.89
CA GLU A 164 32.91 -38.88 -17.41
C GLU A 164 32.69 -40.07 -18.35
N ARG A 165 31.45 -40.29 -18.81
CA ARG A 165 31.16 -41.35 -19.79
C ARG A 165 31.87 -41.12 -21.12
N ALA A 166 31.93 -39.89 -21.60
CA ALA A 166 32.63 -39.56 -22.83
C ALA A 166 34.14 -39.81 -22.71
N GLU A 167 34.75 -39.44 -21.57
CA GLU A 167 36.14 -39.73 -21.27
C GLU A 167 36.41 -41.24 -21.14
N GLU A 168 35.51 -41.99 -20.49
CA GLU A 168 35.63 -43.44 -20.34
C GLU A 168 35.59 -44.14 -21.72
N GLU A 169 34.67 -43.72 -22.60
CA GLU A 169 34.60 -44.24 -23.97
C GLU A 169 35.87 -43.90 -24.77
N GLN A 170 36.38 -42.67 -24.64
CA GLN A 170 37.62 -42.26 -25.29
C GLN A 170 38.81 -43.08 -24.77
N ALA A 171 38.90 -43.31 -23.46
CA ALA A 171 39.95 -44.11 -22.84
C ALA A 171 39.91 -45.57 -23.32
N LYS A 172 38.72 -46.19 -23.36
CA LYS A 172 38.52 -47.54 -23.92
C LYS A 172 38.93 -47.60 -25.39
N HIS A 173 38.61 -46.58 -26.17
CA HIS A 173 39.01 -46.50 -27.58
C HIS A 173 40.55 -46.44 -27.72
N MET A 174 41.21 -45.60 -26.91
CA MET A 174 42.67 -45.50 -26.88
C MET A 174 43.35 -46.79 -26.42
N GLU A 175 42.79 -47.47 -25.41
CA GLU A 175 43.27 -48.77 -24.94
C GLU A 175 43.17 -49.82 -26.05
N ARG A 176 42.04 -49.89 -26.77
CA ARG A 176 41.88 -50.80 -27.92
C ARG A 176 42.91 -50.53 -29.02
N LEU A 177 43.25 -49.26 -29.29
CA LEU A 177 44.32 -48.91 -30.23
C LEU A 177 45.70 -49.34 -29.73
N ARG A 178 45.95 -49.23 -28.41
CA ARG A 178 47.20 -49.69 -27.80
C ARG A 178 47.34 -51.22 -27.88
N SER A 179 46.29 -51.98 -27.53
CA SER A 179 46.32 -53.45 -27.61
C SER A 179 46.54 -53.98 -29.03
N GLN A 180 46.09 -53.25 -30.05
CA GLN A 180 46.37 -53.60 -31.45
C GLN A 180 47.82 -53.32 -31.88
N GLN A 181 48.51 -52.39 -31.21
CA GLN A 181 49.93 -52.09 -31.46
C GLN A 181 50.88 -52.97 -30.66
N GLU A 182 50.39 -53.65 -29.61
CA GLU A 182 51.20 -54.52 -28.77
C GLU A 182 51.60 -55.93 -29.29
N PRO A 183 51.18 -56.44 -30.47
CA PRO A 183 51.74 -57.70 -30.97
C PRO A 183 53.03 -57.43 -31.74
N CYS A 184 54.10 -56.96 -31.09
CA CYS A 184 55.43 -56.84 -31.72
C CYS A 184 56.64 -56.78 -30.76
N ALA A 185 56.48 -56.58 -29.44
CA ALA A 185 57.63 -56.31 -28.54
C ALA A 185 57.89 -57.40 -27.48
N ALA A 186 57.46 -58.63 -27.74
CA ALA A 186 57.82 -59.79 -26.92
C ALA A 186 58.65 -60.78 -27.76
N GLU A 187 59.81 -60.35 -28.24
CA GLU A 187 60.89 -61.28 -28.56
C GLU A 187 62.17 -60.84 -27.85
N ASP A 188 62.58 -61.71 -26.92
CA ASP A 188 63.93 -61.99 -26.44
C ASP A 188 64.93 -60.83 -26.34
N TYR A 189 65.06 -60.25 -25.14
CA TYR A 189 66.36 -59.79 -24.67
C TYR A 189 66.67 -60.35 -23.29
N PRO A 190 67.75 -61.14 -23.14
CA PRO A 190 68.16 -61.65 -21.84
C PRO A 190 68.63 -60.50 -20.95
N GLU A 191 68.01 -60.51 -19.78
CA GLU A 191 68.40 -59.90 -18.54
C GLU A 191 69.90 -60.06 -18.27
N GLU A 192 70.57 -58.93 -18.05
CA GLU A 192 71.69 -58.69 -17.13
C GLU A 192 72.59 -57.61 -17.73
N VAL A 193 72.62 -56.43 -17.10
CA VAL A 193 73.79 -55.58 -16.84
C VAL A 193 73.31 -54.21 -16.33
N ASP A 194 73.78 -53.86 -15.14
CA ASP A 194 73.95 -52.51 -14.57
C ASP A 194 72.72 -51.68 -14.13
N ARG A 195 71.95 -52.19 -13.17
CA ARG A 195 71.04 -51.36 -12.34
C ARG A 195 71.76 -50.54 -11.24
N GLU A 196 73.07 -50.68 -11.05
CA GLU A 196 73.76 -50.10 -9.89
C GLU A 196 74.30 -48.66 -10.09
N ARG A 197 74.30 -48.11 -11.32
CA ARG A 197 74.91 -46.79 -11.60
C ARG A 197 73.97 -45.59 -11.67
N VAL A 198 72.65 -45.78 -11.78
CA VAL A 198 71.72 -44.64 -12.03
C VAL A 198 71.17 -44.01 -10.73
N ALA A 199 71.26 -44.69 -9.58
CA ALA A 199 70.77 -44.18 -8.31
C ALA A 199 71.62 -43.05 -7.67
N ARG A 200 72.79 -42.70 -8.24
CA ARG A 200 73.69 -41.65 -7.69
C ARG A 200 73.60 -40.27 -8.35
N ALA A 201 72.74 -40.07 -9.35
CA ALA A 201 72.69 -38.79 -10.08
C ALA A 201 71.61 -37.79 -9.63
N ALA A 202 70.71 -38.14 -8.70
CA ALA A 202 69.58 -37.28 -8.31
C ALA A 202 69.75 -36.54 -6.95
N GLN A 203 70.93 -36.61 -6.31
CA GLN A 203 71.27 -35.78 -5.15
C GLN A 203 72.02 -34.51 -5.56
N ASN A 204 71.43 -33.64 -6.39
CA ASN A 204 71.88 -32.26 -6.51
C ASN A 204 70.87 -31.42 -7.28
N LYS A 205 70.03 -30.67 -6.55
CA LYS A 205 69.64 -29.26 -6.81
C LYS A 205 68.33 -28.90 -6.09
N HIS A 206 68.46 -28.42 -4.86
CA HIS A 206 67.85 -27.14 -4.46
C HIS A 206 68.97 -26.07 -4.61
N PRO A 207 68.73 -24.75 -4.66
CA PRO A 207 67.52 -23.98 -4.33
C PRO A 207 67.12 -23.00 -5.48
N GLU A 208 66.02 -22.25 -5.45
CA GLU A 208 65.83 -20.96 -4.77
C GLU A 208 64.48 -20.35 -5.22
N GLN A 209 63.89 -19.54 -4.34
CA GLN A 209 63.20 -18.26 -4.60
C GLN A 209 62.12 -18.14 -5.69
N ASP A 210 60.89 -17.86 -5.24
CA ASP A 210 60.15 -16.62 -5.59
C ASP A 210 58.94 -16.50 -4.63
N VAL A 211 59.06 -15.75 -3.54
CA VAL A 211 58.62 -14.35 -3.36
C VAL A 211 57.32 -13.97 -4.09
N SER A 212 56.34 -13.53 -3.28
CA SER A 212 55.29 -12.55 -3.60
C SER A 212 53.98 -13.03 -4.25
N ALA A 213 52.91 -13.07 -3.45
CA ALA A 213 51.70 -12.29 -3.73
C ALA A 213 50.78 -12.26 -2.48
N PRO A 214 50.64 -11.11 -1.78
CA PRO A 214 49.49 -10.86 -0.94
C PRO A 214 48.36 -10.40 -1.85
N MET A 215 47.40 -11.28 -2.17
CA MET A 215 46.23 -10.81 -2.90
C MET A 215 45.37 -9.94 -1.98
N GLU A 216 45.31 -8.67 -2.40
CA GLU A 216 44.71 -7.56 -1.73
C GLU A 216 43.21 -7.75 -1.46
N ASN A 217 42.85 -7.25 -0.29
CA ASN A 217 41.51 -6.86 0.12
C ASN A 217 40.86 -5.93 -0.94
N ALA A 218 40.07 -6.49 -1.85
CA ALA A 218 39.12 -5.70 -2.62
C ALA A 218 37.86 -5.43 -1.79
N SER A 219 38.00 -4.39 -0.98
CA SER A 219 36.96 -3.43 -0.58
C SER A 219 35.65 -3.55 -1.39
N LYS A 220 34.65 -4.23 -0.83
CA LYS A 220 33.25 -4.02 -1.23
C LYS A 220 32.68 -2.93 -0.35
N ARG A 221 32.76 -1.71 -0.87
CA ARG A 221 32.03 -0.55 -0.37
C ARG A 221 30.55 -0.92 -0.31
N VAL A 222 30.05 -0.93 0.91
CA VAL A 222 28.64 -0.81 1.26
C VAL A 222 28.06 0.35 0.46
N THR A 223 27.27 0.04 -0.57
CA THR A 223 26.35 1.01 -1.16
C THR A 223 25.24 1.23 -0.15
N GLN A 224 25.45 2.20 0.73
CA GLN A 224 24.40 2.81 1.51
C GLN A 224 23.56 3.64 0.53
N LEU A 225 22.61 2.99 -0.13
CA LEU A 225 21.58 3.68 -0.90
C LEU A 225 20.70 4.42 0.10
N ASP A 226 20.87 5.74 0.14
CA ASP A 226 20.07 6.65 0.94
C ASP A 226 18.65 6.72 0.36
N LEU A 227 17.74 5.93 0.94
CA LEU A 227 16.33 5.88 0.57
C LEU A 227 15.51 7.09 1.08
N ARG A 228 16.13 8.09 1.72
CA ARG A 228 15.39 9.26 2.25
C ARG A 228 14.97 10.29 1.19
N SER A 229 15.43 10.18 -0.05
CA SER A 229 15.09 11.16 -1.10
C SER A 229 13.79 10.86 -1.88
N LEU A 230 13.08 9.75 -1.61
CA LEU A 230 11.92 9.33 -2.40
C LEU A 230 10.53 9.69 -1.83
N LEU A 231 10.42 10.30 -0.64
CA LEU A 231 9.13 10.58 0.00
C LEU A 231 8.82 12.08 0.22
N GLY A 232 9.53 12.96 -0.49
CA GLY A 232 9.48 14.41 -0.26
C GLY A 232 9.03 15.27 -1.42
N GLN A 233 8.08 14.86 -2.27
CA GLN A 233 7.35 15.79 -3.12
C GLN A 233 5.86 15.45 -3.14
N ARG A 234 5.13 16.18 -2.31
CA ARG A 234 3.67 16.25 -2.31
C ARG A 234 3.30 17.62 -2.92
N PRO A 235 2.51 17.69 -4.00
CA PRO A 235 1.77 18.90 -4.35
C PRO A 235 0.62 19.15 -3.37
#